data_AF-A0A455AYB8-F1
#
_entry.id   AF-A0A455AYB8-F1
#
_cell.length_a   1.000
_cell.length_b   1.000
_cell.length_c   1.000
_cell.angle_alpha   90.00
_cell.angle_beta   90.00
_cell.angle_gamma   90.00
#
_symmetry.space_group_name_H-M   'P 1'
#
loop_
_entity.id
_entity.type
_entity.pdbx_description
1 polymer ?
#
loop_
_entity_poly.entity_id
_entity_poly.type
_entity_poly.pdbx_seq_one_letter_code
_entity_poly.pdbx_strand_id
1 'polypeptide(L)'
;MAGTVLGVGAGVFILALLWVSALLLCLLLSRASGIARFSVIFVLLGALIITAVLLLFPRASEFPAPDAEMKIVDAFFIGRYVLLAFLTLVFLGSLFLVLIHHILEPIYAKPLRSY
;
A
#
# COMPACT_ATOMS: atom_id res chain seq x y z
N MET A 1 -22.36 -12.01 -17.17
CA MET A 1 -21.80 -13.31 -16.74
C MET A 1 -20.26 -13.41 -16.88
N ALA A 2 -19.54 -12.30 -17.07
CA ALA A 2 -18.08 -12.28 -17.00
C ALA A 2 -17.69 -11.86 -15.58
N GLY A 3 -17.22 -12.79 -14.75
CA GLY A 3 -16.86 -12.49 -13.36
C GLY A 3 -17.02 -13.64 -12.36
N THR A 4 -17.41 -14.83 -12.82
CA THR A 4 -17.39 -16.05 -12.00
C THR A 4 -16.14 -16.86 -12.30
N VAL A 5 -15.41 -17.22 -11.24
CA VAL A 5 -14.25 -18.12 -11.29
C VAL A 5 -14.69 -19.41 -10.59
N LEU A 6 -14.69 -20.54 -11.29
CA LEU A 6 -15.15 -21.84 -10.78
C LEU A 6 -16.60 -21.83 -10.23
N GLY A 7 -17.48 -21.01 -10.82
CA GLY A 7 -18.87 -20.87 -10.36
C GLY A 7 -19.05 -19.99 -9.11
N VAL A 8 -17.96 -19.47 -8.55
CA VAL A 8 -17.98 -18.54 -7.42
C VAL A 8 -17.70 -17.12 -7.93
N GLY A 9 -18.34 -16.10 -7.34
CA GLY A 9 -18.08 -14.70 -7.72
C GLY A 9 -16.63 -14.29 -7.49
N ALA A 10 -16.05 -13.52 -8.41
CA ALA A 10 -14.64 -13.10 -8.37
C ALA A 10 -14.22 -12.46 -7.04
N GLY A 11 -15.11 -11.72 -6.36
CA GLY A 11 -14.82 -11.11 -5.06
C GLY A 11 -14.49 -12.13 -3.96
N VAL A 12 -15.19 -13.27 -3.93
CA VAL A 12 -14.92 -14.35 -2.96
C VAL A 12 -13.59 -15.03 -3.28
N PHE A 13 -13.30 -15.24 -4.57
CA PHE A 13 -12.01 -15.80 -5.00
C PHE A 13 -10.84 -14.90 -4.61
N ILE A 14 -10.97 -13.58 -4.78
CA ILE A 14 -9.97 -12.58 -4.36
C ILE A 14 -9.78 -12.61 -2.84
N LEU A 15 -10.86 -12.64 -2.05
CA LEU A 15 -10.78 -12.74 -0.59
C LEU A 15 -10.09 -14.04 -0.14
N ALA A 16 -10.39 -15.15 -0.79
CA ALA A 16 -9.76 -16.44 -0.48
C ALA A 16 -8.24 -16.39 -0.75
N LEU A 17 -7.82 -15.91 -1.92
CA LEU A 17 -6.41 -15.76 -2.26
C LEU A 17 -5.67 -14.82 -1.29
N LEU A 18 -6.30 -13.70 -0.91
CA LEU A 18 -5.75 -12.76 0.05
C LEU A 18 -5.46 -13.43 1.40
N TRP A 19 -6.43 -14.14 1.96
CA TRP A 19 -6.24 -14.78 3.26
C TRP A 19 -5.29 -15.96 3.22
N VAL A 20 -5.33 -16.79 2.17
CA VAL A 20 -4.38 -17.90 2.01
C VAL A 20 -2.94 -17.38 1.95
N SER A 21 -2.68 -16.34 1.16
CA SER A 21 -1.34 -15.74 1.07
C SER A 21 -0.92 -15.06 2.38
N ALA A 22 -1.82 -14.34 3.04
CA ALA A 22 -1.53 -13.69 4.33
C ALA A 22 -1.20 -14.72 5.43
N LEU A 23 -1.96 -15.82 5.51
CA LEU A 23 -1.69 -16.90 6.47
C LEU A 23 -0.39 -17.64 6.14
N LEU A 24 -0.11 -17.87 4.85
CA LEU A 24 1.16 -18.47 4.43
C LEU A 24 2.36 -17.60 4.82
N LEU A 25 2.27 -16.29 4.58
CA LEU A 25 3.29 -15.33 5.04
C LEU A 25 3.42 -15.33 6.56
N CYS A 26 2.31 -15.36 7.30
CA CYS A 26 2.31 -15.47 8.75
C CYS A 26 3.06 -16.73 9.23
N LEU A 27 2.82 -17.89 8.61
CA LEU A 27 3.54 -19.13 8.93
C LEU A 27 5.04 -19.01 8.64
N LEU A 28 5.43 -18.45 7.50
CA LEU A 28 6.83 -18.24 7.15
C LEU A 28 7.52 -17.29 8.15
N LEU A 29 6.87 -16.19 8.52
CA LEU A 29 7.39 -15.22 9.48
C LEU A 29 7.41 -15.73 10.92
N SER A 30 6.51 -16.64 11.29
CA SER A 30 6.50 -17.25 12.62
C SER A 30 7.74 -18.11 12.89
N ARG A 31 8.41 -18.59 11.84
CA ARG A 31 9.69 -19.31 11.94
C ARG A 31 10.88 -18.39 12.17
N ALA A 32 10.74 -17.08 11.99
CA ALA A 32 11.81 -16.12 12.21
C ALA A 32 11.96 -15.80 13.70
N SER A 33 13.19 -15.85 14.21
CA SER A 33 13.52 -15.46 15.58
C SER A 33 13.74 -13.94 15.70
N GLY A 34 13.39 -13.35 16.84
CA GLY A 34 13.65 -11.94 17.14
C GLY A 34 12.53 -10.99 16.73
N ILE A 35 12.87 -9.74 16.42
CA ILE A 35 11.91 -8.64 16.15
C ILE A 35 11.01 -8.96 14.94
N ALA A 36 11.50 -9.72 13.97
CA ALA A 36 10.77 -10.12 12.77
C ALA A 36 9.47 -10.90 13.07
N ARG A 37 9.35 -11.58 14.22
CA ARG A 37 8.12 -12.28 14.62
C ARG A 37 6.93 -11.33 14.81
N PHE A 38 7.18 -10.07 15.20
CA PHE A 38 6.13 -9.06 15.36
C PHE A 38 5.60 -8.56 14.02
N SER A 39 6.32 -8.80 12.92
CA SER A 39 5.88 -8.45 11.57
C SER A 39 4.59 -9.19 11.18
N VAL A 40 4.29 -10.34 11.80
CA VAL A 40 3.01 -11.06 11.66
C VAL A 40 1.80 -10.16 11.97
N ILE A 41 1.90 -9.29 12.98
CA ILE A 41 0.80 -8.38 13.36
C ILE A 41 0.50 -7.41 12.21
N PHE A 42 1.54 -6.89 11.57
CA PHE A 42 1.38 -5.99 10.43
C PHE A 42 0.78 -6.69 9.21
N VAL A 43 1.14 -7.95 8.95
CA VAL A 43 0.55 -8.76 7.87
C VAL A 43 -0.95 -8.98 8.11
N LEU A 44 -1.34 -9.35 9.34
CA LEU A 44 -2.74 -9.56 9.69
C LEU A 44 -3.56 -8.27 9.64
N LEU A 45 -3.03 -7.17 10.19
CA LEU A 45 -3.69 -5.86 10.12
C LEU A 45 -3.82 -5.39 8.67
N GLY A 46 -2.79 -5.58 7.84
CA GLY A 46 -2.85 -5.27 6.42
C GLY A 46 -3.94 -6.05 5.68
N ALA A 47 -4.01 -7.37 5.91
CA ALA A 47 -5.05 -8.21 5.33
C ALA A 47 -6.46 -7.75 5.77
N LEU A 48 -6.64 -7.44 7.06
CA LEU A 48 -7.90 -6.92 7.58
C LEU A 48 -8.29 -5.58 6.94
N ILE A 49 -7.36 -4.64 6.82
CA ILE A 49 -7.61 -3.35 6.17
C ILE A 49 -8.02 -3.56 4.72
N ILE A 50 -7.33 -4.42 3.97
CA ILE A 50 -7.68 -4.74 2.58
C ILE A 50 -9.08 -5.35 2.51
N THR A 51 -9.44 -6.28 3.41
CA THR A 51 -10.80 -6.82 3.45
C THR A 51 -11.85 -5.78 3.77
N ALA A 52 -11.59 -4.88 4.72
CA ALA A 52 -12.50 -3.80 5.07
C ALA A 52 -12.71 -2.88 3.87
N VAL A 53 -11.64 -2.50 3.17
CA VAL A 53 -11.69 -1.73 1.92
C VAL A 53 -12.55 -2.46 0.88
N LEU A 54 -12.28 -3.73 0.59
CA LEU A 54 -13.03 -4.50 -0.41
C LEU A 54 -14.53 -4.65 -0.04
N LEU A 55 -14.86 -4.69 1.25
CA LEU A 55 -16.24 -4.82 1.72
C LEU A 55 -16.99 -3.48 1.74
N LEU A 56 -16.31 -2.41 2.15
CA LEU A 56 -16.87 -1.07 2.34
C LEU A 56 -16.88 -0.25 1.05
N PHE A 57 -16.03 -0.58 0.07
CA PHE A 57 -16.08 0.10 -1.22
C PHE A 57 -17.43 -0.18 -1.89
N PRO A 58 -18.15 0.88 -2.29
CA PRO A 58 -19.45 0.73 -2.92
C PRO A 58 -19.30 -0.11 -4.19
N ARG A 59 -19.92 -1.29 -4.17
CA ARG A 59 -20.03 -2.15 -5.36
C ARG A 59 -20.91 -1.42 -6.37
N ALA A 60 -20.63 -1.60 -7.65
CA ALA A 60 -21.39 -0.97 -8.73
C ALA A 60 -22.90 -1.09 -8.47
N SER A 61 -23.65 0.00 -8.71
CA SER A 61 -25.06 0.10 -8.36
C SER A 61 -25.85 -1.07 -8.95
N GLU A 62 -26.59 -1.79 -8.09
CA GLU A 62 -27.46 -2.89 -8.50
C GLU A 62 -28.66 -2.42 -9.34
N PHE A 63 -28.93 -1.11 -9.31
CA PHE A 63 -29.96 -0.48 -10.11
C PHE A 63 -29.39 -0.05 -11.46
N PRO A 64 -30.09 -0.32 -12.58
CA PRO A 64 -29.75 0.31 -13.84
C PRO A 64 -29.80 1.83 -13.60
N ALA A 65 -28.68 2.50 -13.83
CA ALA A 65 -28.66 3.95 -13.75
C ALA A 65 -29.75 4.48 -14.72
N PRO A 66 -30.58 5.45 -14.31
CA PRO A 66 -31.39 6.17 -15.28
C PRO A 66 -30.45 6.70 -16.37
N ASP A 67 -30.94 6.90 -17.59
CA ASP A 67 -30.20 7.45 -18.74
C ASP A 67 -29.70 8.88 -18.43
N ALA A 68 -28.79 9.00 -17.47
CA ALA A 68 -28.02 10.17 -17.19
C ALA A 68 -27.02 10.22 -18.34
N GLU A 69 -27.06 11.31 -19.11
CA GLU A 69 -26.08 11.64 -20.13
C GLU A 69 -24.70 11.21 -19.64
N MET A 70 -24.03 10.31 -20.38
CA MET A 70 -22.72 9.79 -20.02
C MET A 70 -21.74 10.96 -19.90
N LYS A 71 -21.63 11.50 -18.68
CA LYS A 71 -20.61 12.48 -18.35
C LYS A 71 -19.32 11.70 -18.22
N ILE A 72 -18.44 11.84 -19.21
CA ILE A 72 -17.10 11.26 -19.17
C ILE A 72 -16.36 11.91 -18.00
N VAL A 73 -16.32 11.20 -16.88
CA VAL A 73 -15.58 11.59 -15.68
C VAL A 73 -14.43 10.60 -15.48
N ASP A 74 -13.29 11.11 -15.02
CA ASP A 74 -12.17 10.26 -14.66
C ASP A 74 -12.49 9.52 -13.36
N ALA A 75 -12.87 8.24 -13.48
CA ALA A 75 -13.20 7.38 -12.34
C ALA A 75 -12.01 7.19 -11.38
N PHE A 76 -10.78 7.41 -11.84
CA PHE A 76 -9.55 7.23 -11.04
C PHE A 76 -8.93 8.55 -10.58
N PHE A 77 -9.64 9.66 -10.69
CA PHE A 77 -9.16 10.99 -10.29
C PHE A 77 -8.55 10.98 -8.88
N ILE A 78 -9.31 10.51 -7.88
CA ILE A 78 -8.83 10.43 -6.49
C ILE A 78 -7.59 9.52 -6.37
N GLY A 79 -7.61 8.35 -7.04
CA GLY A 79 -6.49 7.41 -7.02
C GLY A 79 -5.19 8.02 -7.55
N ARG A 80 -5.27 8.86 -8.60
CA ARG A 80 -4.13 9.56 -9.18
C ARG A 80 -3.53 10.59 -8.21
N TYR A 81 -4.36 11.35 -7.49
CA TYR A 81 -3.85 12.30 -6.49
C TYR A 81 -3.26 11.63 -5.27
N VAL A 82 -3.84 10.52 -4.80
CA VAL A 82 -3.27 9.74 -3.70
C VAL A 82 -1.91 9.17 -4.10
N LEU A 83 -1.81 8.59 -5.30
CA LEU A 83 -0.55 8.08 -5.83
C LEU A 83 0.49 9.21 -5.96
N LEU A 84 0.08 10.36 -6.51
CA LEU A 84 0.94 11.53 -6.66
C LEU A 84 1.45 12.02 -5.29
N ALA A 85 0.58 12.14 -4.29
CA ALA A 85 0.94 12.56 -2.94
C ALA A 85 1.91 11.59 -2.25
N PHE A 86 1.73 10.29 -2.46
CA PHE A 86 2.65 9.28 -1.95
C PHE A 86 4.02 9.36 -2.63
N LEU A 87 4.04 9.45 -3.96
CA LEU A 87 5.28 9.56 -4.74
C LEU A 87 6.05 10.83 -4.40
N THR A 88 5.37 11.97 -4.20
CA THR A 88 6.03 13.22 -3.81
C THR A 88 6.64 13.13 -2.42
N LEU A 89 5.97 12.47 -1.46
CA LEU A 89 6.51 12.28 -0.11
C LEU A 89 7.76 11.40 -0.11
N VAL A 90 7.73 10.27 -0.84
CA VAL A 90 8.89 9.39 -1.00
C VAL A 90 10.04 10.13 -1.69
N PHE A 91 9.74 10.87 -2.76
CA PHE A 91 10.72 11.68 -3.48
C PHE A 91 11.37 12.72 -2.55
N LEU A 92 10.59 13.54 -1.84
CA LEU A 92 11.12 14.55 -0.91
C LEU A 92 11.96 13.91 0.21
N GLY A 93 11.48 12.81 0.81
CA GLY A 93 12.22 12.11 1.84
C GLY A 93 13.57 11.60 1.33
N SER A 94 13.59 10.99 0.14
CA SER A 94 14.84 10.53 -0.49
C SER A 94 15.80 11.68 -0.81
N LEU A 95 15.28 12.79 -1.35
CA LEU A 95 16.06 13.98 -1.68
C LEU A 95 16.73 14.55 -0.43
N PHE A 96 15.98 14.64 0.67
CA PHE A 96 16.48 15.13 1.94
C PHE A 96 17.59 14.23 2.52
N LEU A 97 17.42 12.91 2.43
CA LEU A 97 18.45 11.96 2.87
C LEU A 97 19.73 12.10 2.05
N VAL A 98 19.64 12.19 0.73
CA VAL A 98 20.81 12.41 -0.16
C VAL A 98 21.49 13.73 0.18
N LEU A 99 20.72 14.79 0.39
CA LEU A 99 21.24 16.11 0.73
C LEU A 99 22.12 16.04 1.98
N ILE A 100 21.61 15.47 3.08
CA ILE A 100 22.36 15.39 4.34
C ILE A 100 23.56 14.46 4.24
N HIS A 101 23.40 13.27 3.66
CA HIS A 101 24.41 12.21 3.76
C HIS A 101 25.48 12.25 2.67
N HIS A 102 25.21 12.89 1.53
CA HIS A 102 26.13 12.89 0.39
C HIS A 102 26.56 14.28 -0.06
N ILE A 103 25.75 15.32 0.18
CA ILE A 103 26.05 16.68 -0.27
C ILE A 103 26.63 17.52 0.88
N LEU A 104 26.03 17.45 2.08
CA LEU A 104 26.45 18.22 3.25
C LEU A 104 27.39 17.44 4.18
N GLU A 105 28.33 16.66 3.62
CA GLU A 105 29.34 16.02 4.45
C GLU A 105 30.13 17.08 5.25
N PRO A 106 30.17 16.99 6.59
CA PRO A 106 30.78 18.03 7.41
C PRO A 106 32.31 18.01 7.24
N ILE A 107 32.86 19.09 6.70
CA ILE A 107 34.30 19.30 6.62
C ILE A 107 34.77 19.85 7.97
N TYR A 108 35.30 18.97 8.82
CA TYR A 108 35.85 19.38 10.12
C TYR A 108 37.13 20.20 9.93
N ALA A 109 37.20 21.37 10.57
CA ALA A 109 38.40 22.18 10.58
C ALA A 109 39.53 21.48 11.35
N LYS A 110 40.76 21.64 10.87
CA LYS A 110 41.97 21.09 11.52
C LYS A 110 42.19 21.82 12.86
N PRO A 111 42.46 21.12 13.98
CA PRO A 111 42.64 21.75 15.27
C PRO A 111 43.86 22.68 15.25
N LEU A 112 43.70 23.90 15.77
CA LEU A 112 44.79 24.86 15.95
C LEU A 112 45.74 24.35 17.04
N ARG A 113 47.04 24.36 16.75
CA ARG A 113 48.07 23.96 17.70
C ARG A 113 48.11 25.02 18.82
N SER A 114 47.64 24.68 20.01
CA SER A 114 47.87 25.49 21.20
C SER A 114 49.35 25.47 21.51
N TYR A 115 49.96 26.66 21.59
CA TYR A 115 51.30 26.86 22.15
C TYR A 115 51.24 26.84 23.68
#